data_AF-A0A1I8PII1-F1
#
_entry.id   AF-A0A1I8PII1-F1
#
_cell.length_a   1.000
_cell.length_b   1.000
_cell.length_c   1.000
_cell.angle_alpha   90.00
_cell.angle_beta   90.00
_cell.angle_gamma   90.00
#
_symmetry.space_group_name_H-M   'P 1'
#
loop_
_entity.id
_entity.type
_entity.pdbx_description
1 polymer ?
#
loop_
_entity_poly.entity_id
_entity_poly.type
_entity_poly.pdbx_seq_one_letter_code
_entity_poly.pdbx_strand_id
1 'polypeptide(L)'
;MSKKVSVDGNKFKPNLPLEELLKNFEDTMTVLDPDDEDFEELWQEFSQTVCGCVSKILFDSKSPKKCEMDKASALLKKYREEGLFMNPTFYNQWIYVFRDELLKKPELLDFWKNEVVAKELGPCWARDCDFFDDSEDPEPANFYRHAGCEPAWLKENKKPNAPPLNLMANTCASGIDSSTSTDSGVAASLKKITKENALEDYKHNMVAQKNIDYDDEDAFKKIFQEARDVVWQLLFEESSLTAEKSKMAAALLQEYKKDACFFSPYDYNTWIEKVRDELFKRKYFDFWQIIVKEQLGLCWYKDSDYFDDSDDPKPLEFYKSGDELMKAQKK
;
A
#
# COMPACT_ATOMS: atom_id res chain seq x y z
N MET A 1 -27.03 -29.52 -18.20
CA MET A 1 -25.83 -29.65 -19.05
C MET A 1 -25.22 -28.26 -19.14
N SER A 2 -24.33 -27.91 -18.21
CA SER A 2 -23.56 -26.66 -18.33
C SER A 2 -22.69 -26.77 -19.57
N LYS A 3 -22.72 -25.75 -20.43
CA LYS A 3 -21.72 -25.62 -21.50
C LYS A 3 -20.38 -25.44 -20.81
N LYS A 4 -19.44 -26.35 -21.06
CA LYS A 4 -18.06 -26.15 -20.63
C LYS A 4 -17.53 -24.88 -21.29
N VAL A 5 -17.33 -23.82 -20.51
CA VAL A 5 -16.67 -22.60 -20.97
C VAL A 5 -15.21 -22.99 -21.25
N SER A 6 -14.61 -22.43 -22.29
CA SER A 6 -13.21 -22.68 -22.65
C SER A 6 -12.63 -21.42 -23.28
N VAL A 7 -11.36 -21.16 -22.99
CA VAL A 7 -10.67 -19.98 -23.50
C VAL A 7 -10.27 -20.22 -24.97
N ASP A 8 -10.88 -19.47 -25.88
CA ASP A 8 -10.50 -19.53 -27.30
C ASP A 8 -9.16 -18.81 -27.55
N GLY A 9 -8.08 -19.60 -27.61
CA GLY A 9 -6.74 -19.10 -27.93
C GLY A 9 -6.64 -18.38 -29.29
N ASN A 10 -7.60 -18.54 -30.21
CA ASN A 10 -7.60 -17.79 -31.46
C ASN A 10 -7.91 -16.31 -31.30
N LYS A 11 -8.48 -15.91 -30.17
CA LYS A 11 -8.80 -14.51 -29.84
C LYS A 11 -7.57 -13.68 -29.48
N PHE A 12 -6.44 -14.30 -29.16
CA PHE A 12 -5.23 -13.60 -28.72
C PHE A 12 -4.05 -13.91 -29.65
N LYS A 13 -4.09 -13.32 -30.85
CA LYS A 13 -2.99 -13.44 -31.82
C LYS A 13 -2.18 -12.14 -31.88
N PRO A 14 -0.84 -12.21 -31.96
CA PRO A 14 0.02 -11.03 -31.91
C PRO A 14 -0.18 -10.07 -33.09
N ASN A 15 -0.77 -10.54 -34.19
CA ASN A 15 -1.08 -9.74 -35.38
C ASN A 15 -2.41 -8.97 -35.30
N LEU A 16 -3.25 -9.22 -34.28
CA LEU A 16 -4.49 -8.48 -34.10
C LEU A 16 -4.21 -7.02 -33.67
N PRO A 17 -5.09 -6.07 -34.05
CA PRO A 17 -5.09 -4.72 -33.51
C PRO A 17 -5.26 -4.70 -31.98
N LEU A 18 -4.79 -3.64 -31.32
CA LEU A 18 -4.92 -3.51 -29.86
C LEU A 18 -6.39 -3.51 -29.43
N GLU A 19 -7.23 -2.79 -30.15
CA GLU A 19 -8.66 -2.64 -29.85
C GLU A 19 -9.37 -3.99 -29.90
N GLU A 20 -8.99 -4.85 -30.84
CA GLU A 20 -9.54 -6.20 -30.96
C GLU A 20 -9.03 -7.11 -29.83
N LEU A 21 -7.74 -7.01 -29.46
CA LEU A 21 -7.19 -7.76 -28.32
C LEU A 21 -7.85 -7.37 -27.00
N LEU A 22 -8.07 -6.07 -26.75
CA LEU A 22 -8.73 -5.58 -25.54
C LEU A 22 -10.21 -5.96 -25.52
N LYS A 23 -10.91 -5.87 -26.65
CA LYS A 23 -12.29 -6.36 -26.74
C LYS A 23 -12.37 -7.86 -26.47
N ASN A 24 -11.49 -8.64 -27.08
CA ASN A 24 -11.44 -10.09 -26.86
C ASN A 24 -11.12 -10.43 -25.40
N PHE A 25 -10.27 -9.64 -24.76
CA PHE A 25 -9.98 -9.72 -23.33
C PHE A 25 -11.25 -9.48 -22.50
N GLU A 26 -11.96 -8.37 -22.73
CA GLU A 26 -13.21 -8.04 -22.04
C GLU A 26 -14.29 -9.11 -22.26
N ASP A 27 -14.51 -9.53 -23.50
CA ASP A 27 -15.48 -10.58 -23.85
C ASP A 27 -15.16 -11.89 -23.10
N THR A 28 -13.88 -12.26 -22.96
CA THR A 28 -13.48 -13.44 -22.18
C THR A 28 -13.68 -13.23 -20.68
N MET A 29 -13.37 -12.05 -20.14
CA MET A 29 -13.60 -11.75 -18.72
C MET A 29 -15.08 -11.85 -18.34
N THR A 30 -16.02 -11.50 -19.23
CA THR A 30 -17.46 -11.60 -18.93
C THR A 30 -17.98 -13.03 -18.75
N VAL A 31 -17.21 -14.03 -19.18
CA VAL A 31 -17.57 -15.46 -19.06
C VAL A 31 -16.70 -16.22 -18.06
N LEU A 32 -15.72 -15.53 -17.43
CA LEU A 32 -14.93 -16.08 -16.34
C LEU A 32 -15.63 -15.73 -15.04
N ASP A 33 -16.19 -16.74 -14.39
CA ASP A 33 -16.89 -16.62 -13.12
C ASP A 33 -15.99 -17.18 -12.00
N PRO A 34 -15.53 -16.36 -11.04
CA PRO A 34 -14.74 -16.82 -9.89
C PRO A 34 -15.43 -17.90 -9.04
N ASP A 35 -16.76 -17.98 -9.09
CA ASP A 35 -17.55 -18.97 -8.36
C ASP A 35 -17.69 -20.30 -9.13
N ASP A 36 -17.18 -20.40 -10.37
CA ASP A 36 -17.20 -21.64 -11.15
C ASP A 36 -16.17 -22.65 -10.63
N GLU A 37 -16.56 -23.93 -10.52
CA GLU A 37 -15.67 -25.01 -10.10
C GLU A 37 -14.44 -25.17 -11.01
N ASP A 38 -14.57 -24.81 -12.29
CA ASP A 38 -13.50 -24.85 -13.30
C ASP A 38 -12.70 -23.52 -13.37
N PHE A 39 -12.98 -22.52 -12.52
CA PHE A 39 -12.40 -21.17 -12.62
C PHE A 39 -10.87 -21.16 -12.66
N GLU A 40 -10.20 -21.90 -11.76
CA GLU A 40 -8.73 -21.91 -11.69
C GLU A 40 -8.09 -22.44 -12.99
N GLU A 41 -8.68 -23.48 -13.60
CA GLU A 41 -8.22 -24.01 -14.89
C GLU A 41 -8.43 -22.98 -16.01
N LEU A 42 -9.62 -22.37 -16.05
CA LEU A 42 -9.96 -21.37 -17.07
C LEU A 42 -9.13 -20.08 -16.93
N TRP A 43 -8.91 -19.62 -15.70
CA TRP A 43 -8.05 -18.47 -15.40
C TRP A 43 -6.62 -18.77 -15.82
N GLN A 44 -6.11 -19.97 -15.54
CA GLN A 44 -4.79 -20.38 -15.98
C GLN A 44 -4.66 -20.44 -17.51
N GLU A 45 -5.63 -21.02 -18.22
CA GLU A 45 -5.65 -21.05 -19.69
C GLU A 45 -5.69 -19.63 -20.29
N PHE A 46 -6.51 -18.76 -19.72
CA PHE A 46 -6.62 -17.35 -20.11
C PHE A 46 -5.30 -16.61 -19.90
N SER A 47 -4.73 -16.78 -18.71
CA SER A 47 -3.46 -16.19 -18.31
C SER A 47 -2.32 -16.60 -19.26
N GLN A 48 -2.20 -17.89 -19.56
CA GLN A 48 -1.21 -18.40 -20.52
C GLN A 48 -1.42 -17.83 -21.92
N THR A 49 -2.67 -17.69 -22.35
CA THR A 49 -3.04 -17.19 -23.67
C THR A 49 -2.68 -15.71 -23.82
N VAL A 50 -3.04 -14.87 -22.85
CA VAL A 50 -2.77 -13.42 -22.89
C VAL A 50 -1.27 -13.13 -22.74
N CYS A 51 -0.61 -13.71 -21.73
CA CYS A 51 0.82 -13.54 -21.51
C CYS A 51 1.66 -14.12 -22.66
N GLY A 52 1.20 -15.22 -23.27
CA GLY A 52 1.78 -15.77 -24.48
C GLY A 52 1.67 -14.81 -25.67
N CYS A 53 0.54 -14.12 -25.83
CA CYS A 53 0.36 -13.09 -26.84
C CYS A 53 1.31 -11.90 -26.61
N VAL A 54 1.38 -11.37 -25.37
CA VAL A 54 2.32 -10.29 -24.99
C VAL A 54 3.77 -10.68 -25.32
N SER A 55 4.17 -11.89 -24.95
CA SER A 55 5.50 -12.43 -25.23
C SER A 55 5.79 -12.48 -26.72
N LYS A 56 4.86 -13.01 -27.52
CA LYS A 56 5.01 -13.09 -28.99
C LYS A 56 5.12 -11.72 -29.66
N ILE A 57 4.33 -10.74 -29.22
CA ILE A 57 4.39 -9.37 -29.76
C ILE A 57 5.81 -8.79 -29.61
N LEU A 58 6.48 -9.07 -28.49
CA LEU A 58 7.80 -8.49 -28.19
C LEU A 58 8.98 -9.34 -28.67
N PHE A 59 8.86 -10.67 -28.64
CA PHE A 59 10.00 -11.57 -28.84
C PHE A 59 10.06 -12.25 -30.21
N ASP A 60 8.93 -12.40 -30.92
CA ASP A 60 8.93 -13.02 -32.25
C ASP A 60 9.56 -12.10 -33.31
N SER A 61 9.50 -10.78 -33.08
CA SER A 61 10.25 -9.81 -33.88
C SER A 61 11.67 -9.64 -33.34
N LYS A 62 12.64 -9.53 -34.26
CA LYS A 62 14.03 -9.18 -33.90
C LYS A 62 14.14 -7.74 -33.36
N SER A 63 13.19 -6.87 -33.72
CA SER A 63 13.12 -5.49 -33.23
C SER A 63 11.67 -5.03 -33.37
N PRO A 64 10.85 -5.16 -32.32
CA PRO A 64 9.46 -4.74 -32.38
C PRO A 64 9.37 -3.22 -32.54
N LYS A 65 8.39 -2.78 -33.31
CA LYS A 65 8.10 -1.36 -33.52
C LYS A 65 7.50 -0.74 -32.27
N LYS A 66 7.57 0.59 -32.16
CA LYS A 66 6.93 1.33 -31.06
C LYS A 66 5.45 0.99 -30.89
N CYS A 67 4.68 0.88 -31.97
CA CYS A 67 3.27 0.46 -31.89
C CYS A 67 3.07 -0.98 -31.38
N GLU A 68 4.00 -1.89 -31.64
CA GLU A 68 3.95 -3.26 -31.11
C GLU A 68 4.29 -3.28 -29.62
N MET A 69 5.29 -2.49 -29.22
CA MET A 69 5.64 -2.27 -27.82
C MET A 69 4.48 -1.63 -27.04
N ASP A 70 3.87 -0.56 -27.57
CA ASP A 70 2.74 0.10 -26.91
C ASP A 70 1.54 -0.85 -26.79
N LYS A 71 1.29 -1.68 -27.81
CA LYS A 71 0.27 -2.73 -27.79
C LYS A 71 0.53 -3.79 -26.72
N ALA A 72 1.76 -4.29 -26.64
CA ALA A 72 2.15 -5.26 -25.61
C ALA A 72 2.04 -4.67 -24.20
N SER A 73 2.44 -3.40 -24.02
CA SER A 73 2.33 -2.69 -22.74
C SER A 73 0.88 -2.52 -22.30
N ALA A 74 -0.01 -2.09 -23.20
CA ALA A 74 -1.43 -1.94 -22.89
C ALA A 74 -2.09 -3.27 -22.52
N LEU A 75 -1.82 -4.35 -23.27
CA LEU A 75 -2.37 -5.67 -22.96
C LEU A 75 -1.81 -6.24 -21.64
N LEU A 76 -0.50 -6.08 -21.40
CA LEU A 76 0.15 -6.47 -20.15
C LEU A 76 -0.46 -5.74 -18.96
N LYS A 77 -0.64 -4.42 -19.07
CA LYS A 77 -1.24 -3.59 -18.04
C LYS A 77 -2.66 -4.04 -17.73
N LYS A 78 -3.50 -4.21 -18.76
CA LYS A 78 -4.89 -4.66 -18.58
C LYS A 78 -4.97 -6.03 -17.90
N TYR A 79 -4.14 -6.98 -18.32
CA TYR A 79 -4.09 -8.30 -17.68
C TYR A 79 -3.62 -8.23 -16.23
N ARG A 80 -2.57 -7.45 -15.94
CA ARG A 80 -2.10 -7.24 -14.57
C ARG A 80 -3.21 -6.69 -13.70
N GLU A 81 -3.90 -5.64 -14.15
CA GLU A 81 -4.98 -4.98 -13.42
C GLU A 81 -6.10 -5.96 -13.05
N GLU A 82 -6.56 -6.80 -13.97
CA GLU A 82 -7.53 -7.85 -13.61
C GLU A 82 -6.95 -8.92 -12.69
N GLY A 83 -5.67 -9.27 -12.87
CA GLY A 83 -4.97 -10.23 -12.03
C GLY A 83 -4.85 -9.79 -10.57
N LEU A 84 -4.89 -8.48 -10.28
CA LEU A 84 -4.92 -7.96 -8.91
C LEU A 84 -6.18 -8.42 -8.15
N PHE A 85 -7.29 -8.59 -8.87
CA PHE A 85 -8.60 -8.93 -8.30
C PHE A 85 -8.93 -10.42 -8.45
N MET A 86 -8.53 -11.03 -9.56
CA MET A 86 -8.91 -12.41 -9.87
C MET A 86 -8.00 -13.43 -9.18
N ASN A 87 -6.73 -13.49 -9.59
CA ASN A 87 -5.72 -14.35 -8.97
C ASN A 87 -4.34 -13.93 -9.53
N PRO A 88 -3.47 -13.30 -8.72
CA PRO A 88 -2.19 -12.75 -9.17
C PRO A 88 -1.09 -13.80 -9.31
N THR A 89 -1.32 -15.04 -8.89
CA THR A 89 -0.29 -16.08 -8.76
C THR A 89 0.43 -16.35 -10.08
N PHE A 90 -0.33 -16.57 -11.16
CA PHE A 90 0.25 -16.81 -12.47
C PHE A 90 1.09 -15.62 -12.95
N TYR A 91 0.54 -14.41 -12.82
CA TYR A 91 1.22 -13.18 -13.22
C TYR A 91 2.55 -13.02 -12.48
N ASN A 92 2.52 -13.16 -11.15
CA ASN A 92 3.69 -13.03 -10.29
C ASN A 92 4.77 -14.05 -10.59
N GLN A 93 4.44 -15.26 -11.02
CA GLN A 93 5.44 -16.24 -11.46
C GLN A 93 5.97 -15.92 -12.86
N TRP A 94 5.07 -15.63 -13.80
CA TRP A 94 5.42 -15.40 -15.20
C TRP A 94 6.25 -14.13 -15.40
N ILE A 95 5.96 -13.05 -14.66
CA ILE A 95 6.59 -11.74 -14.87
C ILE A 95 8.11 -11.76 -14.63
N TYR A 96 8.63 -12.64 -13.78
CA TYR A 96 10.08 -12.84 -13.61
C TYR A 96 10.72 -13.49 -14.83
N VAL A 97 10.08 -14.51 -15.39
CA VAL A 97 10.54 -15.16 -16.64
C VAL A 97 10.51 -14.15 -17.78
N PHE A 98 9.42 -13.40 -17.88
CA PHE A 98 9.27 -12.34 -18.88
C PHE A 98 10.35 -11.27 -18.76
N ARG A 99 10.63 -10.77 -17.54
CA ARG A 99 11.73 -9.83 -17.27
C ARG A 99 13.07 -10.40 -17.75
N ASP A 100 13.38 -11.64 -17.40
CA ASP A 100 14.68 -12.23 -17.71
C ASP A 100 14.89 -12.39 -19.22
N GLU A 101 13.84 -12.74 -19.97
CA GLU A 101 13.88 -12.75 -21.44
C GLU A 101 13.97 -11.34 -22.04
N LEU A 102 13.23 -10.38 -21.48
CA LEU A 102 13.27 -8.98 -21.89
C LEU A 102 14.67 -8.38 -21.74
N LEU A 103 15.35 -8.63 -20.61
CA LEU A 103 16.67 -8.08 -20.30
C LEU A 103 17.81 -8.70 -21.11
N LYS A 104 17.61 -9.87 -21.73
CA LYS A 104 18.58 -10.47 -22.68
C LYS A 104 18.67 -9.71 -24.01
N LYS A 105 17.68 -8.87 -24.32
CA LYS A 105 17.51 -8.19 -25.61
C LYS A 105 17.75 -6.68 -25.45
N PRO A 106 18.92 -6.14 -25.87
CA PRO A 106 19.21 -4.72 -25.77
C PRO A 106 18.15 -3.82 -26.42
N GLU A 107 17.54 -4.29 -27.51
CA GLU A 107 16.47 -3.59 -28.24
C GLU A 107 15.17 -3.43 -27.44
N LEU A 108 15.00 -4.16 -26.33
CA LEU A 108 13.83 -4.09 -25.44
C LEU A 108 14.11 -3.35 -24.13
N LEU A 109 15.31 -2.79 -23.95
CA LEU A 109 15.63 -2.04 -22.73
C LEU A 109 14.77 -0.78 -22.56
N ASP A 110 14.32 -0.17 -23.66
CA ASP A 110 13.39 0.95 -23.60
C ASP A 110 12.00 0.50 -23.14
N PHE A 111 11.57 -0.71 -23.51
CA PHE A 111 10.34 -1.31 -22.98
C PHE A 111 10.49 -1.60 -21.48
N TRP A 112 11.62 -2.17 -21.04
CA TRP A 112 11.91 -2.37 -19.62
C TRP A 112 11.78 -1.07 -18.82
N LYS A 113 12.48 -0.03 -19.25
CA LYS A 113 12.54 1.26 -18.54
C LYS A 113 11.21 1.99 -18.54
N ASN A 114 10.59 2.13 -19.71
CA ASN A 114 9.47 3.06 -19.90
C ASN A 114 8.11 2.39 -19.73
N GLU A 115 8.03 1.06 -19.89
CA GLU A 115 6.78 0.32 -19.80
C GLU A 115 6.72 -0.48 -18.51
N VAL A 116 7.71 -1.35 -18.24
CA VAL A 116 7.65 -2.22 -17.05
C VAL A 116 7.99 -1.45 -15.77
N VAL A 117 9.11 -0.74 -15.74
CA VAL A 117 9.57 -0.02 -14.54
C VAL A 117 8.72 1.23 -14.30
N ALA A 118 8.59 2.11 -15.30
CA ALA A 118 7.93 3.40 -15.11
C ALA A 118 6.42 3.30 -14.85
N LYS A 119 5.75 2.22 -15.32
CA LYS A 119 4.34 1.95 -15.04
C LYS A 119 4.13 0.86 -13.99
N GLU A 120 5.20 0.44 -13.32
CA GLU A 120 5.18 -0.53 -12.22
C GLU A 120 4.47 -1.85 -12.57
N LEU A 121 4.68 -2.35 -13.80
CA LEU A 121 4.10 -3.61 -14.29
C LEU A 121 4.88 -4.85 -13.80
N GLY A 122 5.59 -4.75 -12.69
CA GLY A 122 6.21 -5.90 -12.03
C GLY A 122 5.21 -6.68 -11.17
N PRO A 123 5.69 -7.57 -10.29
CA PRO A 123 4.83 -8.39 -9.44
C PRO A 123 3.78 -7.56 -8.69
N CYS A 124 2.57 -8.10 -8.62
CA CYS A 124 1.53 -7.67 -7.70
C CYS A 124 2.01 -7.93 -6.27
N TRP A 125 1.74 -7.00 -5.36
CA TRP A 125 2.13 -7.10 -3.96
C TRP A 125 1.22 -6.23 -3.11
N ALA A 126 1.43 -6.22 -1.80
CA ALA A 126 0.51 -5.61 -0.83
C ALA A 126 0.16 -4.14 -1.09
N ARG A 127 0.98 -3.42 -1.85
CA ARG A 127 0.68 -2.03 -2.24
C ARG A 127 -0.48 -1.92 -3.24
N ASP A 128 -0.69 -2.93 -4.08
CA ASP A 128 -1.66 -2.89 -5.17
C ASP A 128 -2.56 -4.12 -5.29
N CYS A 129 -2.45 -5.09 -4.38
CA CYS A 129 -3.18 -6.35 -4.46
C CYS A 129 -3.48 -6.92 -3.07
N ASP A 130 -4.76 -7.04 -2.75
CA ASP A 130 -5.27 -7.48 -1.44
C ASP A 130 -4.99 -8.96 -1.12
N PHE A 131 -4.46 -9.72 -2.09
CA PHE A 131 -3.97 -11.08 -1.87
C PHE A 131 -2.66 -11.13 -1.08
N PHE A 132 -1.99 -10.00 -0.91
CA PHE A 132 -0.70 -9.91 -0.25
C PHE A 132 -0.76 -8.92 0.91
N ASP A 133 -0.02 -9.22 1.97
CA ASP A 133 0.06 -8.38 3.17
C ASP A 133 1.45 -7.75 3.28
N ASP A 134 1.53 -6.44 3.58
CA ASP A 134 2.79 -5.69 3.60
C ASP A 134 3.72 -6.09 4.76
N SER A 135 3.20 -6.85 5.73
CA SER A 135 3.91 -7.40 6.87
C SER A 135 4.41 -8.83 6.66
N GLU A 136 3.77 -9.62 5.80
CA GLU A 136 4.14 -11.02 5.53
C GLU A 136 4.85 -11.19 4.18
N ASP A 137 4.44 -10.44 3.16
CA ASP A 137 4.94 -10.57 1.80
C ASP A 137 6.01 -9.51 1.50
N PRO A 138 7.20 -9.92 1.03
CA PRO A 138 8.28 -8.98 0.77
C PRO A 138 7.96 -8.08 -0.42
N GLU A 139 8.30 -6.79 -0.31
CA GLU A 139 8.24 -5.88 -1.43
C GLU A 139 9.08 -6.39 -2.64
N PRO A 140 8.56 -6.32 -3.88
CA PRO A 140 9.26 -6.84 -5.04
C PRO A 140 10.35 -5.86 -5.54
N ALA A 141 11.00 -5.10 -4.67
CA ALA A 141 11.98 -4.08 -5.06
C ALA A 141 13.13 -4.66 -5.91
N ASN A 142 13.57 -5.88 -5.61
CA ASN A 142 14.63 -6.57 -6.36
C ASN A 142 14.20 -6.91 -7.80
N PHE A 143 12.91 -7.04 -8.08
CA PHE A 143 12.42 -7.25 -9.44
C PHE A 143 12.85 -6.12 -10.38
N TYR A 144 12.82 -4.88 -9.89
CA TYR A 144 13.07 -3.66 -10.67
C TYR A 144 14.55 -3.25 -10.74
N ARG A 145 15.43 -3.82 -9.91
CA ARG A 145 16.86 -3.44 -9.78
C ARG A 145 17.74 -4.04 -10.89
N HIS A 146 17.36 -3.79 -12.15
CA HIS A 146 18.08 -4.25 -13.33
C HIS A 146 18.29 -3.12 -14.34
N ALA A 147 19.36 -3.21 -15.14
CA ALA A 147 19.70 -2.23 -16.18
C ALA A 147 19.79 -0.76 -15.68
N GLY A 148 20.23 -0.57 -14.42
CA GLY A 148 20.33 0.75 -13.78
C GLY A 148 18.99 1.34 -13.34
N CYS A 149 17.92 0.55 -13.37
CA CYS A 149 16.61 0.94 -12.85
C CYS A 149 16.49 0.69 -11.35
N GLU A 150 15.58 1.43 -10.74
CA GLU A 150 15.10 1.26 -9.38
C GLU A 150 13.60 1.58 -9.38
N PRO A 151 12.81 0.91 -8.53
CA PRO A 151 11.38 1.14 -8.46
C PRO A 151 11.08 2.57 -7.98
N ALA A 152 9.99 3.17 -8.48
CA ALA A 152 9.71 4.59 -8.25
C ALA A 152 9.42 4.90 -6.78
N TRP A 153 8.70 4.02 -6.09
CA TRP A 153 8.40 4.17 -4.65
C TRP A 153 9.64 4.22 -3.75
N LEU A 154 10.78 3.64 -4.16
CA LEU A 154 12.05 3.79 -3.43
C LEU A 154 12.77 5.12 -3.72
N LYS A 155 12.44 5.78 -4.83
CA LYS A 155 12.96 7.12 -5.20
C LYS A 155 12.15 8.24 -4.57
N GLU A 156 10.85 8.02 -4.34
CA GLU A 156 9.98 8.97 -3.63
C GLU A 156 10.43 9.21 -2.19
N ASN A 157 11.07 8.23 -1.56
CA ASN A 157 11.77 8.39 -0.28
C ASN A 157 13.07 9.24 -0.37
N LYS A 158 13.44 9.75 -1.55
CA LYS A 158 14.68 10.51 -1.83
C LYS A 158 14.50 11.72 -2.77
N LYS A 159 13.50 12.62 -2.63
CA LYS A 159 13.58 14.10 -2.89
C LYS A 159 12.20 14.81 -3.07
N PRO A 160 12.14 16.16 -2.91
CA PRO A 160 10.92 16.90 -2.55
C PRO A 160 10.09 17.48 -3.71
N ASN A 161 8.78 17.62 -3.44
CA ASN A 161 7.74 18.49 -4.02
C ASN A 161 7.27 18.32 -5.51
N ALA A 162 5.99 17.91 -5.61
CA ALA A 162 4.92 18.26 -6.58
C ALA A 162 4.78 17.47 -7.91
N PRO A 163 3.59 17.48 -8.57
CA PRO A 163 2.18 17.35 -8.13
C PRO A 163 1.43 16.18 -8.86
N PRO A 164 0.17 15.84 -8.48
CA PRO A 164 -0.43 14.53 -8.75
C PRO A 164 -1.23 14.45 -10.06
N LEU A 165 -1.36 13.25 -10.61
CA LEU A 165 -2.28 12.92 -11.70
C LEU A 165 -3.31 11.89 -11.21
N ASN A 166 -4.57 12.32 -11.30
CA ASN A 166 -5.84 11.61 -11.12
C ASN A 166 -5.86 10.15 -11.60
N LEU A 167 -6.66 9.31 -10.93
CA LEU A 167 -8.04 8.93 -11.30
C LEU A 167 -8.45 7.72 -10.42
N MET A 168 -9.34 7.89 -9.44
CA MET A 168 -10.75 7.42 -9.44
C MET A 168 -10.94 5.96 -9.88
N ALA A 169 -11.76 5.12 -9.25
CA ALA A 169 -12.62 5.21 -8.08
C ALA A 169 -13.31 3.83 -7.93
N ASN A 170 -13.75 3.55 -6.71
CA ASN A 170 -15.07 2.97 -6.38
C ASN A 170 -15.30 1.44 -6.38
N THR A 171 -15.42 0.93 -5.14
CA THR A 171 -16.59 0.21 -4.52
C THR A 171 -16.97 -1.18 -5.04
N CYS A 172 -17.51 -2.13 -4.26
CA CYS A 172 -17.82 -2.27 -2.82
C CYS A 172 -18.31 -3.71 -2.55
N ALA A 173 -17.96 -4.23 -1.37
CA ALA A 173 -18.74 -5.07 -0.45
C ALA A 173 -19.48 -6.34 -0.93
N SER A 174 -19.11 -7.45 -0.27
CA SER A 174 -19.90 -8.57 0.31
C SER A 174 -19.15 -9.88 0.02
N GLY A 175 -18.89 -10.82 0.93
CA GLY A 175 -19.33 -11.08 2.29
C GLY A 175 -19.37 -12.61 2.48
N ILE A 176 -18.80 -13.08 3.60
CA ILE A 176 -19.19 -14.29 4.35
C ILE A 176 -18.58 -15.66 3.97
N ASP A 177 -17.69 -16.07 4.88
CA ASP A 177 -17.52 -17.37 5.56
C ASP A 177 -16.58 -18.49 5.09
N SER A 178 -15.63 -18.73 6.01
CA SER A 178 -15.26 -20.01 6.64
C SER A 178 -14.53 -21.07 5.81
N SER A 179 -13.25 -21.33 6.15
CA SER A 179 -12.92 -22.28 7.22
C SER A 179 -11.41 -22.52 7.42
N THR A 180 -10.96 -22.18 8.64
CA THR A 180 -10.01 -22.90 9.54
C THR A 180 -8.94 -23.84 8.96
N SER A 181 -7.68 -23.56 9.33
CA SER A 181 -6.84 -24.56 10.02
C SER A 181 -5.82 -23.90 10.96
N THR A 182 -5.75 -24.45 12.17
CA THR A 182 -5.07 -23.99 13.38
C THR A 182 -3.70 -24.64 13.60
N ASP A 183 -2.72 -23.86 14.06
CA ASP A 183 -1.74 -24.18 15.11
C ASP A 183 -0.90 -22.90 15.36
N SER A 184 -0.53 -22.40 16.54
CA SER A 184 -0.47 -22.96 17.89
C SER A 184 -0.23 -21.83 18.93
N GLY A 185 -1.10 -21.72 19.92
CA GLY A 185 -0.77 -21.59 21.36
C GLY A 185 0.23 -20.54 21.90
N VAL A 186 -0.07 -19.25 21.80
CA VAL A 186 0.02 -18.33 22.95
C VAL A 186 -1.29 -17.58 22.98
N ALA A 187 -2.04 -17.64 24.09
CA ALA A 187 -3.22 -16.79 24.23
C ALA A 187 -2.77 -15.33 24.06
N ALA A 188 -3.12 -14.72 22.93
CA ALA A 188 -2.91 -13.32 22.68
C ALA A 188 -3.58 -12.58 23.85
N SER A 189 -2.77 -11.97 24.70
CA SER A 189 -3.25 -11.21 25.85
C SER A 189 -2.63 -9.83 25.77
N LEU A 190 -3.47 -8.82 25.96
CA LEU A 190 -3.04 -7.44 26.03
C LEU A 190 -2.19 -7.25 27.28
N LYS A 191 -1.06 -6.58 27.12
CA LYS A 191 -0.21 -6.14 28.23
C LYS A 191 -0.35 -4.64 28.43
N LYS A 192 -0.06 -4.18 29.64
CA LYS A 192 0.01 -2.75 29.91
C LYS A 192 1.16 -2.13 29.13
N ILE A 193 0.94 -0.99 28.48
CA ILE A 193 2.02 -0.24 27.82
C ILE A 193 2.88 0.44 28.89
N THR A 194 4.16 0.08 28.95
CA THR A 194 5.11 0.62 29.93
C THR A 194 5.92 1.77 29.34
N LYS A 195 6.54 2.61 30.19
CA LYS A 195 7.39 3.71 29.69
C LYS A 195 8.70 3.20 29.11
N GLU A 196 9.18 2.06 29.60
CA GLU A 196 10.48 1.49 29.27
C GLU A 196 10.46 0.79 27.90
N ASN A 197 9.36 0.10 27.58
CA ASN A 197 9.19 -0.66 26.34
C ASN A 197 7.97 -0.21 25.52
N ALA A 198 7.61 1.06 25.62
CA ALA A 198 6.35 1.61 25.13
C ALA A 198 5.97 1.19 23.70
N LEU A 199 6.92 1.27 22.78
CA LEU A 199 6.72 0.90 21.37
C LEU A 199 6.44 -0.60 21.19
N GLU A 200 7.25 -1.44 21.83
CA GLU A 200 7.13 -2.90 21.72
C GLU A 200 5.89 -3.41 22.45
N ASP A 201 5.50 -2.76 23.54
CA ASP A 201 4.26 -3.05 24.24
C ASP A 201 3.03 -2.69 23.39
N TYR A 202 3.05 -1.53 22.76
CA TYR A 202 2.03 -1.09 21.83
C TYR A 202 1.90 -2.03 20.62
N LYS A 203 3.01 -2.33 19.92
CA LYS A 203 3.01 -3.22 18.75
C LYS A 203 2.50 -4.61 19.09
N HIS A 204 2.93 -5.16 20.22
CA HIS A 204 2.41 -6.43 20.72
C HIS A 204 0.90 -6.36 20.92
N ASN A 205 0.38 -5.30 21.55
CA ASN A 205 -1.06 -5.18 21.80
C ASN A 205 -1.87 -5.05 20.50
N MET A 206 -1.36 -4.32 19.50
CA MET A 206 -2.03 -4.22 18.21
C MET A 206 -2.10 -5.59 17.51
N VAL A 207 -1.00 -6.35 17.49
CA VAL A 207 -0.99 -7.72 16.93
C VAL A 207 -1.88 -8.65 17.75
N ALA A 208 -1.76 -8.61 19.08
CA ALA A 208 -2.55 -9.44 19.97
C ALA A 208 -4.05 -9.17 19.82
N GLN A 209 -4.45 -7.90 19.70
CA GLN A 209 -5.85 -7.56 19.51
C GLN A 209 -6.39 -8.05 18.18
N LYS A 210 -5.66 -7.88 17.08
CA LYS A 210 -6.04 -8.44 15.77
C LYS A 210 -6.26 -9.96 15.83
N ASN A 211 -5.47 -10.67 16.65
CA ASN A 211 -5.62 -12.12 16.84
C ASN A 211 -6.75 -12.52 17.80
N ILE A 212 -7.18 -11.62 18.70
CA ILE A 212 -8.30 -11.84 19.61
C ILE A 212 -9.61 -11.56 18.88
N ASP A 213 -9.76 -10.32 18.41
CA ASP A 213 -10.92 -9.81 17.70
C ASP A 213 -10.52 -8.53 16.95
N TYR A 214 -10.49 -8.62 15.62
CA TYR A 214 -10.15 -7.52 14.74
C TYR A 214 -11.22 -6.40 14.73
N ASP A 215 -12.46 -6.74 15.07
CA ASP A 215 -13.60 -5.81 15.04
C ASP A 215 -13.92 -5.21 16.42
N ASP A 216 -13.17 -5.56 17.47
CA ASP A 216 -13.35 -5.00 18.82
C ASP A 216 -12.78 -3.58 18.92
N GLU A 217 -13.56 -2.61 18.45
CA GLU A 217 -13.25 -1.19 18.55
C GLU A 217 -12.95 -0.73 19.98
N ASP A 218 -13.62 -1.29 20.99
CA ASP A 218 -13.44 -0.90 22.39
C ASP A 218 -12.07 -1.32 22.92
N ALA A 219 -11.53 -2.45 22.45
CA ALA A 219 -10.17 -2.85 22.75
C ALA A 219 -9.14 -1.94 22.08
N PHE A 220 -9.30 -1.61 20.79
CA PHE A 220 -8.41 -0.65 20.13
C PHE A 220 -8.46 0.73 20.79
N LYS A 221 -9.64 1.21 21.18
CA LYS A 221 -9.80 2.47 21.96
C LYS A 221 -9.02 2.43 23.27
N LYS A 222 -8.99 1.30 23.98
CA LYS A 222 -8.19 1.13 25.22
C LYS A 222 -6.69 1.16 24.93
N ILE A 223 -6.24 0.44 23.91
CA ILE A 223 -4.82 0.41 23.50
C ILE A 223 -4.35 1.82 23.12
N PHE A 224 -5.14 2.54 22.32
CA PHE A 224 -4.86 3.92 21.92
C PHE A 224 -4.87 4.88 23.11
N GLN A 225 -5.79 4.71 24.05
CA GLN A 225 -5.80 5.51 25.28
C GLN A 225 -4.50 5.29 26.09
N GLU A 226 -4.08 4.04 26.27
CA GLU A 226 -2.81 3.75 26.95
C GLU A 226 -1.60 4.33 26.20
N ALA A 227 -1.58 4.24 24.86
CA ALA A 227 -0.51 4.82 24.04
C ALA A 227 -0.43 6.34 24.22
N ARG A 228 -1.58 7.04 24.18
CA ARG A 228 -1.67 8.48 24.44
C ARG A 228 -1.17 8.85 25.83
N ASP A 229 -1.56 8.07 26.85
CA ASP A 229 -1.14 8.31 28.23
C ASP A 229 0.37 8.13 28.40
N VAL A 230 0.96 7.11 27.78
CA VAL A 230 2.41 6.87 27.84
C VAL A 230 3.18 7.93 27.05
N VAL A 231 2.71 8.35 25.86
CA VAL A 231 3.30 9.49 25.14
C VAL A 231 3.27 10.75 26.01
N TRP A 232 2.13 11.03 26.65
CA TRP A 232 2.01 12.17 27.56
C TRP A 232 2.99 12.08 28.73
N GLN A 233 3.14 10.91 29.33
CA GLN A 233 4.06 10.71 30.45
C GLN A 233 5.53 10.88 30.02
N LEU A 234 5.92 10.29 28.90
CA LEU A 234 7.27 10.41 28.35
C LEU A 234 7.62 11.87 28.05
N LEU A 235 6.66 12.66 27.58
CA LEU A 235 6.86 14.07 27.25
C LEU A 235 6.81 14.98 28.48
N PHE A 236 5.85 14.79 29.38
CA PHE A 236 5.44 15.85 30.30
C PHE A 236 5.44 15.49 31.79
N GLU A 237 5.61 14.23 32.17
CA GLU A 237 5.53 13.85 33.59
C GLU A 237 6.76 14.31 34.37
N GLU A 238 7.93 14.35 33.72
CA GLU A 238 9.16 14.84 34.34
C GLU A 238 9.39 16.34 34.16
N SER A 239 10.27 16.90 35.00
CA SER A 239 10.62 18.31 34.99
C SER A 239 11.34 18.76 33.72
N SER A 240 11.95 17.84 32.98
CA SER A 240 12.64 18.11 31.71
C SER A 240 12.53 16.94 30.75
N LEU A 241 12.33 17.22 29.46
CA LEU A 241 12.34 16.21 28.40
C LEU A 241 13.76 15.84 28.00
N THR A 242 14.13 14.57 28.18
CA THR A 242 15.42 14.03 27.73
C THR A 242 15.36 13.61 26.26
N ALA A 243 16.52 13.55 25.60
CA ALA A 243 16.61 13.10 24.20
C ALA A 243 16.12 11.66 24.00
N GLU A 244 16.40 10.77 24.97
CA GLU A 244 15.93 9.38 24.96
C GLU A 244 14.41 9.31 25.02
N LYS A 245 13.78 10.01 25.97
CA LYS A 245 12.31 10.04 26.10
C LYS A 245 11.64 10.72 24.92
N SER A 246 12.26 11.77 24.40
CA SER A 246 11.85 12.41 23.14
C SER A 246 11.84 11.38 22.01
N LYS A 247 12.88 10.55 21.87
CA LYS A 247 12.93 9.52 20.83
C LYS A 247 11.86 8.45 21.03
N MET A 248 11.67 7.99 22.27
CA MET A 248 10.66 6.98 22.61
C MET A 248 9.24 7.48 22.35
N ALA A 249 8.93 8.71 22.78
CA ALA A 249 7.64 9.34 22.55
C ALA A 249 7.36 9.54 21.06
N ALA A 250 8.36 9.98 20.28
CA ALA A 250 8.22 10.15 18.83
C ALA A 250 7.94 8.82 18.13
N ALA A 251 8.67 7.76 18.48
CA ALA A 251 8.48 6.44 17.88
C ALA A 251 7.09 5.85 18.20
N LEU A 252 6.63 5.96 19.46
CA LEU A 252 5.28 5.52 19.84
C LEU A 252 4.21 6.36 19.15
N LEU A 253 4.37 7.70 19.11
CA LEU A 253 3.42 8.60 18.45
C LEU A 253 3.29 8.32 16.95
N GLN A 254 4.37 7.94 16.29
CA GLN A 254 4.38 7.62 14.86
C GLN A 254 3.55 6.36 14.55
N GLU A 255 3.80 5.26 15.26
CA GLU A 255 3.01 4.02 15.07
C GLU A 255 1.55 4.23 15.49
N TYR A 256 1.32 4.88 16.64
CA TYR A 256 -0.02 5.21 17.08
C TYR A 256 -0.78 6.06 16.06
N LYS A 257 -0.14 7.08 15.46
CA LYS A 257 -0.78 7.87 14.40
C LYS A 257 -1.16 6.98 13.21
N LYS A 258 -0.25 6.12 12.75
CA LYS A 258 -0.49 5.23 11.61
C LYS A 258 -1.76 4.40 11.82
N ASP A 259 -1.89 3.78 12.99
CA ASP A 259 -3.08 2.97 13.30
C ASP A 259 -4.31 3.85 13.54
N ALA A 260 -4.16 4.99 14.21
CA ALA A 260 -5.28 5.89 14.47
C ALA A 260 -5.89 6.45 13.17
N CYS A 261 -5.08 6.68 12.12
CA CYS A 261 -5.60 7.06 10.80
C CYS A 261 -6.63 6.07 10.24
N PHE A 262 -6.53 4.80 10.59
CA PHE A 262 -7.43 3.75 10.14
C PHE A 262 -8.58 3.50 11.13
N PHE A 263 -8.27 3.47 12.42
CA PHE A 263 -9.24 3.01 13.44
C PHE A 263 -9.96 4.14 14.19
N SER A 264 -9.31 5.29 14.43
CA SER A 264 -9.93 6.41 15.14
C SER A 264 -9.21 7.75 14.90
N PRO A 265 -9.32 8.33 13.68
CA PRO A 265 -8.58 9.53 13.33
C PRO A 265 -9.09 10.78 14.08
N TYR A 266 -10.39 10.83 14.39
CA TYR A 266 -11.00 11.96 15.11
C TYR A 266 -10.52 12.06 16.56
N ASP A 267 -10.35 10.93 17.26
CA ASP A 267 -9.81 10.92 18.63
C ASP A 267 -8.35 11.36 18.65
N TYR A 268 -7.56 10.89 17.67
CA TYR A 268 -6.19 11.34 17.49
C TYR A 268 -6.13 12.85 17.25
N ASN A 269 -6.93 13.37 16.30
CA ASN A 269 -6.96 14.78 15.95
C ASN A 269 -7.31 15.66 17.15
N THR A 270 -8.31 15.25 17.94
CA THR A 270 -8.70 15.97 19.16
C THR A 270 -7.59 15.96 20.22
N TRP A 271 -6.82 14.88 20.33
CA TRP A 271 -5.78 14.74 21.33
C TRP A 271 -4.46 15.42 20.95
N ILE A 272 -4.03 15.32 19.70
CA ILE A 272 -2.73 15.85 19.25
C ILE A 272 -2.65 17.38 19.36
N GLU A 273 -3.79 18.08 19.31
CA GLU A 273 -3.86 19.51 19.63
C GLU A 273 -3.49 19.82 21.08
N LYS A 274 -3.90 18.96 22.03
CA LYS A 274 -3.52 19.11 23.44
C LYS A 274 -2.02 18.90 23.64
N VAL A 275 -1.45 17.93 22.91
CA VAL A 275 0.01 17.69 22.92
C VAL A 275 0.75 18.91 22.36
N ARG A 276 0.31 19.46 21.22
CA ARG A 276 0.82 20.72 20.66
C ARG A 276 0.84 21.79 21.74
N ASP A 277 -0.31 22.12 22.30
CA ASP A 277 -0.46 23.24 23.23
C ASP A 277 0.44 23.08 24.49
N GLU A 278 0.54 21.85 25.03
CA GLU A 278 1.41 21.57 26.18
C GLU A 278 2.90 21.62 25.82
N LEU A 279 3.32 21.18 24.62
CA LEU A 279 4.70 21.37 24.13
C LEU A 279 5.08 22.85 24.12
N PHE A 280 4.19 23.71 23.63
CA PHE A 280 4.42 25.15 23.57
C PHE A 280 4.47 25.78 24.97
N LYS A 281 3.55 25.40 25.85
CA LYS A 281 3.55 25.86 27.24
C LYS A 281 4.85 25.51 27.97
N ARG A 282 5.45 24.36 27.68
CA ARG A 282 6.72 23.89 28.28
C ARG A 282 7.97 24.25 27.48
N LYS A 283 7.83 24.91 26.33
CA LYS A 283 8.91 25.29 25.42
C LYS A 283 9.69 24.10 24.85
N TYR A 284 9.03 22.95 24.66
CA TYR A 284 9.62 21.75 24.06
C TYR A 284 9.61 21.84 22.52
N PHE A 285 10.27 22.88 22.02
CA PHE A 285 10.30 23.23 20.59
C PHE A 285 11.02 22.20 19.73
N ASP A 286 12.04 21.53 20.28
CA ASP A 286 12.77 20.50 19.55
C ASP A 286 11.86 19.31 19.23
N PHE A 287 10.98 18.92 20.15
CA PHE A 287 9.98 17.87 19.88
C PHE A 287 8.90 18.36 18.90
N TRP A 288 8.49 19.63 18.98
CA TRP A 288 7.60 20.20 17.96
C TRP A 288 8.19 20.10 16.55
N GLN A 289 9.49 20.32 16.38
CA GLN A 289 10.15 20.12 15.09
C GLN A 289 10.08 18.67 14.59
N ILE A 290 10.06 17.68 15.49
CA ILE A 290 9.82 16.28 15.13
C ILE A 290 8.39 16.12 14.59
N ILE A 291 7.38 16.68 15.28
CA ILE A 291 5.97 16.64 14.82
C ILE A 291 5.83 17.24 13.42
N VAL A 292 6.47 18.38 13.15
CA VAL A 292 6.44 19.02 11.83
C VAL A 292 7.16 18.17 10.78
N LYS A 293 8.39 17.74 11.08
CA LYS A 293 9.24 17.02 10.13
C LYS A 293 8.65 15.67 9.72
N GLU A 294 8.14 14.93 10.70
CA GLU A 294 7.58 13.58 10.51
C GLU A 294 6.06 13.63 10.27
N GLN A 295 5.48 14.82 10.09
CA GLN A 295 4.06 15.04 9.83
C GLN A 295 3.11 14.36 10.84
N LEU A 296 3.47 14.38 12.13
CA LEU A 296 2.70 13.78 13.23
C LEU A 296 1.59 14.70 13.75
N GLY A 297 1.06 15.56 12.88
CA GLY A 297 -0.09 16.42 13.19
C GLY A 297 -1.40 15.70 12.85
N LEU A 298 -2.48 16.47 12.68
CA LEU A 298 -3.81 15.91 12.40
C LEU A 298 -3.77 14.91 11.22
N CYS A 299 -4.49 13.80 11.36
CA CYS A 299 -4.90 12.92 10.27
C CYS A 299 -5.78 13.70 9.28
N TRP A 300 -5.64 13.41 8.00
CA TRP A 300 -6.29 14.08 6.87
C TRP A 300 -6.25 13.19 5.62
N TYR A 301 -6.81 13.65 4.50
CA TYR A 301 -7.03 12.81 3.31
C TYR A 301 -5.77 12.11 2.74
N LYS A 302 -4.57 12.57 3.10
CA LYS A 302 -3.32 11.95 2.63
C LYS A 302 -2.91 10.71 3.41
N ASP A 303 -3.38 10.59 4.65
CA ASP A 303 -2.98 9.52 5.56
C ASP A 303 -4.17 8.74 6.13
N SER A 304 -5.41 9.15 5.83
CA SER A 304 -6.62 8.50 6.32
C SER A 304 -7.78 8.64 5.33
N ASP A 305 -8.43 7.52 5.04
CA ASP A 305 -9.61 7.43 4.15
C ASP A 305 -10.89 8.02 4.77
N TYR A 306 -10.83 8.46 6.03
CA TYR A 306 -11.95 9.14 6.69
C TYR A 306 -12.15 10.59 6.24
N PHE A 307 -11.21 11.14 5.47
CA PHE A 307 -11.23 12.53 5.03
C PHE A 307 -11.07 12.64 3.51
N ASP A 308 -11.71 13.65 2.93
CA ASP A 308 -11.64 13.99 1.51
C ASP A 308 -10.82 15.28 1.30
N ASP A 309 -10.03 15.36 0.21
CA ASP A 309 -9.27 16.58 -0.16
C ASP A 309 -10.19 17.77 -0.51
N SER A 310 -11.42 17.48 -0.92
CA SER A 310 -12.37 18.49 -1.38
C SER A 310 -13.14 19.18 -0.26
N ASP A 311 -13.55 18.43 0.77
CA ASP A 311 -14.45 18.91 1.81
C ASP A 311 -13.77 19.10 3.17
N ASP A 312 -12.68 18.38 3.46
CA ASP A 312 -12.05 18.43 4.78
C ASP A 312 -10.90 19.44 4.89
N PRO A 313 -10.81 20.15 6.04
CA PRO A 313 -9.79 21.17 6.25
C PRO A 313 -8.40 20.53 6.33
N LYS A 314 -7.47 21.05 5.53
CA LYS A 314 -6.06 20.67 5.56
C LYS A 314 -5.43 21.04 6.90
N PRO A 315 -4.48 20.25 7.43
CA PRO A 315 -3.86 20.48 8.73
C PRO A 315 -2.89 21.68 8.75
N LEU A 316 -2.92 22.55 7.74
CA LEU A 316 -2.03 23.71 7.60
C LEU A 316 -2.15 24.64 8.80
N GLU A 317 -3.36 24.88 9.30
CA GLU A 317 -3.58 25.76 10.45
C GLU A 317 -3.03 25.14 11.75
N PHE A 318 -3.01 23.81 11.89
CA PHE A 318 -2.39 23.14 13.03
C PHE A 318 -0.88 23.44 13.10
N TYR A 319 -0.17 23.29 11.98
CA TYR A 319 1.27 23.54 11.91
C TYR A 319 1.61 25.02 11.99
N LYS A 320 0.84 25.87 11.29
CA LYS A 320 1.03 27.32 11.30
C LYS A 320 0.82 27.91 12.69
N SER A 321 -0.23 27.49 13.40
CA SER A 321 -0.49 27.90 14.79
C SER A 321 0.70 27.58 15.68
N GLY A 322 1.30 26.40 15.53
CA GLY A 322 2.51 26.03 16.26
C GLY A 322 3.70 26.94 15.92
N ASP A 323 3.97 27.21 14.65
CA ASP A 323 5.08 28.09 14.26
C ASP A 323 4.91 29.53 14.76
N GLU A 324 3.68 30.04 14.79
CA GLU A 324 3.36 31.36 15.35
C GLU A 324 3.58 31.39 16.87
N LEU A 325 3.14 30.35 17.60
CA LEU A 325 3.39 30.21 19.04
C LEU A 325 4.90 30.13 19.34
N MET A 326 5.67 29.42 18.51
CA MET A 326 7.14 29.36 18.65
C MET A 326 7.77 30.74 18.49
N LYS A 327 7.34 31.52 17.48
CA LYS A 327 7.85 32.88 17.25
C LYS A 327 7.47 33.83 18.37
N ALA A 328 6.26 33.72 18.93
CA ALA A 328 5.79 34.55 20.03
C ALA A 328 6.60 34.33 21.31
N GLN A 329 7.07 33.10 21.57
CA GLN A 329 7.85 32.77 22.76
C GLN A 329 9.38 32.99 22.62
N LYS A 330 9.85 33.27 21.41
CA LYS A 330 11.24 33.70 21.14
C LYS A 330 11.43 35.22 21.23
N LYS A 331 10.34 35.98 21.34
CA LYS A 331 10.33 37.39 21.72
C LYS A 331 10.20 37.53 23.22
#